data_AF-A0A969HXK5-F1
#
_entry.id   AF-A0A969HXK5-F1
#
_cell.length_a   1.000
_cell.length_b   1.000
_cell.length_c   1.000
_cell.angle_alpha   90.00
_cell.angle_beta   90.00
_cell.angle_gamma   90.00
#
_symmetry.space_group_name_H-M   'P 1'
#
loop_
_entity.id
_entity.type
_entity.pdbx_description
1 polymer ?
#
loop_
_entity_poly.entity_id
_entity_poly.type
_entity_poly.pdbx_seq_one_letter_code
_entity_poly.pdbx_strand_id
1 'polypeptide(L)'
;PDEVETYICRLAQMARATGIHLIIATQRPSVDVITGLIKANFPSRMAFAVSSQVDSRVILDTQGAEQLLGRGDMLYHAADAAKLVRIQGTFVADREVERLVNFWRSVPPPEATPNPGAPKPAGADGQSAATAAPGTVNVPRYPTATTPDGDGSPELAFSPPSGGYLSTEEQEDLLPQAVQLVQQHTRASASLLQRRLRIGYSKAAQLIDLLEQQGIVGPAEGGRSREVLKNGEASESERVSP
;
A
#
# COMPACT_ATOMS: atom_id res chain seq x y z
N PRO A 1 4.61 -2.66 -15.30
CA PRO A 1 4.03 -1.36 -14.93
C PRO A 1 2.78 -1.13 -15.75
N ASP A 2 2.86 -1.41 -17.06
CA ASP A 2 1.75 -1.27 -18.00
C ASP A 2 0.49 -2.04 -17.57
N GLU A 3 0.64 -3.26 -17.04
CA GLU A 3 -0.48 -4.03 -16.47
C GLU A 3 -1.08 -3.38 -15.21
N VAL A 4 -0.22 -2.93 -14.28
CA VAL A 4 -0.66 -2.28 -13.03
C VAL A 4 -1.39 -0.97 -13.33
N GLU A 5 -0.84 -0.17 -14.23
CA GLU A 5 -1.42 1.08 -14.71
C GLU A 5 -2.79 0.84 -15.37
N THR A 6 -2.92 -0.22 -16.18
CA THR A 6 -4.19 -0.61 -16.78
C THR A 6 -5.25 -0.93 -15.72
N TYR A 7 -4.91 -1.68 -14.66
CA TYR A 7 -5.83 -1.97 -13.58
C TYR A 7 -6.20 -0.72 -12.77
N ILE A 8 -5.22 0.14 -12.48
CA ILE A 8 -5.45 1.42 -11.77
C ILE A 8 -6.40 2.31 -12.58
N CYS A 9 -6.16 2.48 -13.89
CA CYS A 9 -7.02 3.26 -14.76
C CYS A 9 -8.44 2.66 -14.84
N ARG A 10 -8.56 1.34 -15.00
CA ARG A 10 -9.87 0.67 -15.03
C ARG A 10 -10.64 0.87 -13.73
N LEU A 11 -9.97 0.75 -12.59
CA LEU A 11 -10.57 1.02 -11.28
C LEU A 11 -11.01 2.47 -11.21
N ALA A 12 -10.14 3.43 -11.49
CA ALA A 12 -10.45 4.86 -11.42
C ALA A 12 -11.67 5.25 -12.28
N GLN A 13 -11.83 4.62 -13.46
CA GLN A 13 -12.95 4.88 -14.36
C GLN A 13 -14.30 4.33 -13.85
N MET A 14 -14.30 3.16 -13.21
CA MET A 14 -15.54 2.46 -12.82
C MET A 14 -15.94 2.69 -11.36
N ALA A 15 -14.98 3.03 -10.49
CA ALA A 15 -15.12 2.99 -9.04
C ALA A 15 -16.07 4.05 -8.44
N ARG A 16 -16.29 5.18 -9.13
CA ARG A 16 -17.10 6.29 -8.58
C ARG A 16 -18.53 5.87 -8.24
N ALA A 17 -19.17 5.09 -9.12
CA ALA A 17 -20.56 4.67 -8.92
C ALA A 17 -20.71 3.63 -7.82
N THR A 18 -19.64 2.90 -7.49
CA THR A 18 -19.63 1.84 -6.47
C THR A 18 -19.14 2.32 -5.11
N GLY A 19 -18.79 3.61 -4.97
CA GLY A 19 -18.26 4.16 -3.73
C GLY A 19 -16.83 3.71 -3.41
N ILE A 20 -16.09 3.20 -4.41
CA ILE A 20 -14.68 2.87 -4.26
C ILE A 20 -13.87 4.13 -4.58
N HIS A 21 -12.93 4.50 -3.70
CA HIS A 21 -12.08 5.67 -3.85
C HIS A 21 -10.61 5.25 -3.80
N LEU A 22 -9.80 5.79 -4.71
CA LEU A 22 -8.38 5.48 -4.80
C LEU A 22 -7.57 6.69 -4.35
N ILE A 23 -6.57 6.44 -3.51
CA ILE A 23 -5.55 7.41 -3.13
C ILE A 23 -4.20 6.86 -3.59
N ILE A 24 -3.48 7.63 -4.40
CA ILE A 24 -2.14 7.28 -4.89
C ILE A 24 -1.17 8.32 -4.35
N ALA A 25 -0.10 7.85 -3.71
CA ALA A 25 0.98 8.68 -3.18
C ALA A 25 2.32 8.19 -3.72
N THR A 26 3.22 9.13 -4.04
CA THR A 26 4.58 8.84 -4.50
C THR A 26 5.55 9.90 -4.00
N GLN A 27 6.79 9.51 -3.73
CA GLN A 27 7.91 10.42 -3.49
C GLN A 27 8.77 10.65 -4.75
N ARG A 28 8.44 9.97 -5.86
CA ARG A 28 9.15 10.07 -7.14
C ARG A 28 8.20 10.62 -8.21
N PRO A 29 8.02 11.95 -8.28
CA PRO A 29 7.16 12.59 -9.26
C PRO A 29 7.85 12.68 -10.64
N SER A 30 8.05 11.54 -11.29
CA SER A 30 8.57 11.48 -12.67
C SER A 30 7.47 11.14 -13.67
N VAL A 31 7.71 11.45 -14.95
CA VAL A 31 6.77 11.16 -16.06
C VAL A 31 6.52 9.65 -16.22
N ASP A 32 7.49 8.82 -15.82
CA ASP A 32 7.37 7.36 -15.87
C ASP A 32 6.47 6.80 -14.76
N VAL A 33 6.26 7.56 -13.67
CA VAL A 33 5.41 7.17 -12.54
C VAL A 33 4.04 7.84 -12.65
N ILE A 34 4.03 9.14 -12.92
CA ILE A 34 2.83 9.95 -13.12
C ILE A 34 2.65 10.16 -14.63
N THR A 35 2.27 9.06 -15.29
CA THR A 35 2.09 9.03 -16.74
C THR A 35 0.88 9.87 -17.18
N GLY A 36 0.75 10.07 -18.49
CA GLY A 36 -0.44 10.73 -19.06
C GLY A 36 -1.75 10.01 -18.74
N LEU A 37 -1.76 8.67 -18.70
CA LEU A 37 -2.97 7.89 -18.37
C LEU A 37 -3.35 8.04 -16.90
N ILE A 38 -2.37 8.06 -15.99
CA ILE A 38 -2.63 8.35 -14.58
C ILE A 38 -3.21 9.77 -14.45
N LYS A 39 -2.60 10.77 -15.07
CA LYS A 39 -3.12 12.15 -15.01
C LYS A 39 -4.54 12.25 -15.56
N ALA A 40 -4.87 11.55 -16.64
CA ALA A 40 -6.21 11.58 -17.22
C ALA A 40 -7.30 11.00 -16.30
N ASN A 41 -6.97 10.07 -15.41
CA ASN A 41 -7.95 9.39 -14.55
C ASN A 41 -7.97 9.89 -13.10
N PHE A 42 -6.97 10.68 -12.69
CA PHE A 42 -6.87 11.26 -11.35
C PHE A 42 -6.83 12.80 -11.44
N PRO A 43 -8.00 13.46 -11.62
CA PRO A 43 -8.08 14.90 -11.82
C PRO A 43 -7.87 15.71 -10.52
N SER A 44 -8.21 15.16 -9.35
CA SER A 44 -7.88 15.78 -8.07
C SER A 44 -6.45 15.43 -7.67
N ARG A 45 -5.62 16.44 -7.39
CA ARG A 45 -4.19 16.26 -7.13
C ARG A 45 -3.72 17.11 -5.97
N MET A 46 -2.69 16.63 -5.31
CA MET A 46 -2.05 17.31 -4.19
C MET A 46 -0.54 17.18 -4.34
N ALA A 47 0.18 18.28 -4.14
CA ALA A 47 1.63 18.28 -4.11
C ALA A 47 2.11 18.93 -2.81
N PHE A 48 2.98 18.22 -2.10
CA PHE A 48 3.83 18.81 -1.06
C PHE A 48 5.05 19.47 -1.69
N ALA A 49 5.92 20.05 -0.86
CA ALA A 49 7.19 20.60 -1.33
C ALA A 49 7.99 19.60 -2.16
N VAL A 50 8.39 20.04 -3.36
CA VAL A 50 9.21 19.26 -4.31
C VAL A 50 10.51 19.98 -4.61
N SER A 51 11.49 19.24 -5.14
CA SER A 51 12.83 19.75 -5.44
C SER A 51 12.91 20.70 -6.64
N SER A 52 11.97 20.59 -7.59
CA SER A 52 12.09 21.33 -8.86
C SER A 52 10.74 21.72 -9.46
N GLN A 53 10.77 22.72 -10.34
CA GLN A 53 9.61 23.11 -11.14
C GLN A 53 9.17 21.99 -12.10
N VAL A 54 10.09 21.12 -12.52
CA VAL A 54 9.76 19.96 -13.38
C VAL A 54 8.85 19.01 -12.59
N ASP A 55 9.23 18.67 -11.36
CA ASP A 55 8.45 17.83 -10.46
C ASP A 55 7.06 18.44 -10.17
N SER A 56 7.00 19.76 -9.95
CA SER A 56 5.72 20.46 -9.76
C SER A 56 4.81 20.29 -10.97
N ARG A 57 5.35 20.46 -12.19
CA ARG A 57 4.58 20.30 -13.43
C ARG A 57 4.16 18.85 -13.67
N VAL A 58 4.96 17.87 -13.25
CA VAL A 58 4.58 16.45 -13.36
C VAL A 58 3.34 16.16 -12.50
N ILE A 59 3.25 16.72 -11.29
CA ILE A 59 2.13 16.47 -10.37
C ILE A 59 0.91 17.35 -10.70
N LEU A 60 1.10 18.66 -10.87
CA LEU A 60 0.02 19.66 -10.91
C LEU A 60 -0.26 20.21 -12.32
N ASP A 61 0.50 19.80 -13.34
CA ASP A 61 0.52 20.42 -14.68
C ASP A 61 0.91 21.91 -14.68
N THR A 62 1.32 22.46 -13.53
CA THR A 62 1.80 23.84 -13.35
C THR A 62 2.91 23.90 -12.29
N GLN A 63 3.62 25.03 -12.24
CA GLN A 63 4.64 25.30 -11.22
C GLN A 63 4.02 25.82 -9.92
N GLY A 64 4.79 25.76 -8.83
CA GLY A 64 4.44 26.34 -7.53
C GLY A 64 4.77 25.42 -6.35
N ALA A 65 4.79 24.10 -6.54
CA ALA A 65 5.09 23.17 -5.46
C ALA A 65 6.56 23.24 -5.02
N GLU A 66 7.46 23.69 -5.88
CA GLU A 66 8.87 23.93 -5.56
C GLU A 66 9.09 25.13 -4.61
N GLN A 67 8.06 25.93 -4.38
CA GLN A 67 8.11 27.12 -3.51
C GLN A 67 7.48 26.86 -2.13
N LEU A 68 7.01 25.64 -1.88
CA LEU A 68 6.41 25.26 -0.61
C LEU A 68 7.47 25.10 0.47
N LEU A 69 7.08 25.36 1.71
CA LEU A 69 7.97 25.40 2.88
C LEU A 69 8.26 24.01 3.47
N GLY A 70 7.61 22.97 2.96
CA GLY A 70 7.61 21.63 3.54
C GLY A 70 6.76 21.54 4.80
N ARG A 71 7.01 20.51 5.64
CA ARG A 71 6.33 20.34 6.94
C ARG A 71 4.80 20.46 6.89
N GLY A 72 4.19 19.85 5.87
CA GLY A 72 2.73 19.86 5.68
C GLY A 72 2.20 20.97 4.77
N ASP A 73 3.01 21.94 4.35
CA ASP A 73 2.61 22.93 3.35
C ASP A 73 2.42 22.26 1.98
N MET A 74 1.25 22.47 1.37
CA MET A 74 0.83 21.78 0.15
C MET A 74 -0.03 22.65 -0.77
N LEU A 75 -0.02 22.29 -2.06
CA LEU A 75 -0.97 22.79 -3.05
C LEU A 75 -1.97 21.68 -3.39
N TYR A 76 -3.25 22.03 -3.38
CA TYR A 76 -4.34 21.16 -3.76
C TYR A 76 -5.02 21.69 -5.03
N HIS A 77 -5.20 20.80 -5.99
CA HIS A 77 -5.99 21.02 -7.19
C HIS A 77 -7.22 20.11 -7.13
N ALA A 78 -8.40 20.69 -6.97
CA ALA A 78 -9.64 19.95 -7.09
C ALA A 78 -9.97 19.70 -8.57
N ALA A 79 -10.61 18.57 -8.88
CA ALA A 79 -10.98 18.17 -10.23
C ALA A 79 -11.82 19.21 -11.01
N ASP A 80 -12.59 20.03 -10.31
CA ASP A 80 -13.50 21.05 -10.85
C ASP A 80 -13.00 22.48 -10.63
N ALA A 81 -11.86 22.66 -9.95
CA ALA A 81 -11.32 23.98 -9.64
C ALA A 81 -10.42 24.51 -10.76
N ALA A 82 -10.63 25.78 -11.12
CA ALA A 82 -9.78 26.49 -12.07
C ALA A 82 -8.43 26.93 -11.49
N LYS A 83 -8.29 26.93 -10.15
CA LYS A 83 -7.09 27.41 -9.45
C LYS A 83 -6.67 26.45 -8.36
N LEU A 84 -5.37 26.42 -8.11
CA LEU A 84 -4.76 25.75 -6.97
C LEU A 84 -5.12 26.48 -5.68
N VAL A 85 -5.31 25.70 -4.61
CA VAL A 85 -5.47 26.21 -3.25
C VAL A 85 -4.26 25.78 -2.44
N ARG A 86 -3.60 26.73 -1.77
CA ARG A 86 -2.54 26.42 -0.79
C ARG A 86 -3.18 26.04 0.53
N ILE A 87 -2.78 24.91 1.09
CA ILE A 87 -3.33 24.33 2.31
C ILE A 87 -2.17 23.95 3.23
N GLN A 88 -2.37 24.10 4.54
CA GLN A 88 -1.48 23.54 5.55
C GLN A 88 -2.04 22.22 6.04
N GLY A 89 -1.29 21.15 5.85
CA GLY A 89 -1.61 19.82 6.35
C GLY A 89 -1.56 19.76 7.88
N THR A 90 -2.48 18.98 8.45
CA THR A 90 -2.49 18.69 9.88
C THR A 90 -1.32 17.78 10.22
N PHE A 91 -0.55 18.16 11.24
CA PHE A 91 0.46 17.29 11.82
C PHE A 91 -0.22 16.28 12.76
N VAL A 92 0.08 15.00 12.56
CA VAL A 92 -0.33 13.91 13.45
C VAL A 92 0.94 13.17 13.82
N ALA A 93 1.24 13.09 15.11
CA ALA A 93 2.40 12.36 15.60
C ALA A 93 2.16 10.85 15.58
N ASP A 94 3.23 10.05 15.47
CA ASP A 94 3.13 8.59 15.46
C ASP A 94 2.41 8.03 16.69
N ARG A 95 2.68 8.61 17.88
CA ARG A 95 1.96 8.28 19.12
C ARG A 95 0.44 8.51 19.05
N GLU A 96 -0.01 9.45 18.23
CA GLU A 96 -1.44 9.72 18.02
C GLU A 96 -2.05 8.66 17.11
N VAL A 97 -1.33 8.29 16.05
CA VAL A 97 -1.70 7.19 15.16
C VAL A 97 -1.80 5.87 15.94
N GLU A 98 -0.79 5.55 16.75
CA GLU A 98 -0.78 4.34 17.59
C GLU A 98 -1.97 4.28 18.54
N ARG A 99 -2.29 5.39 19.22
CA ARG A 99 -3.46 5.48 20.10
C ARG A 99 -4.77 5.23 19.33
N LEU A 100 -4.91 5.79 18.13
CA LEU A 100 -6.09 5.57 17.28
C LEU A 100 -6.20 4.12 16.81
N VAL A 101 -5.08 3.52 16.37
CA VAL A 101 -5.03 2.12 15.93
C VAL A 101 -5.40 1.19 17.09
N ASN A 102 -4.86 1.42 18.29
CA ASN A 102 -5.17 0.62 19.47
C ASN A 102 -6.64 0.76 19.89
N PHE A 103 -7.20 1.97 19.83
CA PHE A 103 -8.62 2.19 20.05
C PHE A 103 -9.46 1.34 19.09
N TRP A 104 -9.21 1.41 17.78
CA TRP A 104 -9.99 0.65 16.80
C TRP A 104 -9.81 -0.86 16.91
N ARG A 105 -8.65 -1.36 17.35
CA ARG A 105 -8.45 -2.79 17.64
C ARG A 105 -9.28 -3.29 18.82
N SER A 106 -9.56 -2.42 19.79
CA SER A 106 -10.40 -2.76 20.95
C SER A 106 -11.89 -2.79 20.63
N VAL A 107 -12.29 -2.18 19.51
CA VAL A 107 -13.70 -2.15 19.07
C VAL A 107 -13.99 -3.47 18.36
N PRO A 108 -14.96 -4.27 18.83
CA PRO A 108 -15.36 -5.48 18.10
C PRO A 108 -15.87 -5.10 16.71
N PRO A 109 -15.55 -5.88 15.66
CA PRO A 109 -16.04 -5.60 14.33
C PRO A 109 -17.57 -5.52 14.35
N PRO A 110 -18.17 -4.60 13.57
CA PRO A 110 -19.62 -4.57 13.44
C PRO A 110 -20.09 -5.96 13.04
N GLU A 111 -21.10 -6.50 13.74
CA GLU A 111 -21.67 -7.82 13.43
C GLU A 111 -21.88 -7.89 11.92
N ALA A 112 -21.20 -8.84 11.28
CA ALA A 112 -21.32 -9.04 9.85
C ALA A 112 -22.81 -9.24 9.55
N THR A 113 -23.41 -8.32 8.80
CA THR A 113 -24.77 -8.51 8.33
C THR A 113 -24.80 -9.86 7.61
N PRO A 114 -25.72 -10.77 7.98
CA PRO A 114 -25.78 -12.07 7.34
C PRO A 114 -25.86 -11.87 5.83
N ASN A 115 -24.96 -12.53 5.11
CA ASN A 115 -24.91 -12.47 3.66
C ASN A 115 -26.33 -12.77 3.12
N PRO A 116 -26.97 -11.85 2.38
CA PRO A 116 -28.33 -12.06 1.87
C PRO A 116 -28.43 -13.25 0.89
N GLY A 117 -27.31 -13.85 0.48
CA GLY A 117 -27.24 -15.07 -0.32
C GLY A 117 -26.88 -16.35 0.44
N ALA A 118 -26.76 -16.35 1.77
CA ALA A 118 -26.57 -17.59 2.52
C ALA A 118 -27.89 -18.40 2.54
N PRO A 119 -27.87 -19.70 2.18
CA PRO A 119 -29.06 -20.52 2.27
C PRO A 119 -29.56 -20.55 3.71
N LYS A 120 -30.77 -20.06 3.93
CA LYS A 120 -31.44 -20.08 5.24
C LYS A 120 -31.55 -21.56 5.66
N PRO A 121 -31.09 -21.95 6.86
CA PRO A 121 -31.33 -23.31 7.33
C PRO A 121 -32.84 -23.55 7.37
N ALA A 122 -33.27 -24.59 6.66
CA ALA A 122 -34.67 -24.97 6.59
C ALA A 122 -35.12 -25.46 7.96
N GLY A 123 -36.05 -24.73 8.58
CA GLY A 123 -36.74 -25.15 9.80
C GLY A 123 -36.57 -24.18 10.97
N ALA A 124 -37.38 -23.14 11.00
CA ALA A 124 -37.84 -22.49 12.23
C ALA A 124 -39.03 -21.59 11.87
N ASP A 125 -40.22 -22.19 11.85
CA ASP A 125 -41.48 -21.45 11.90
C ASP A 125 -41.62 -20.79 13.28
N GLY A 126 -41.90 -19.49 13.32
CA GLY A 126 -42.18 -18.80 14.59
C GLY A 126 -42.03 -17.29 14.56
N GLN A 127 -43.10 -16.60 14.18
CA GLN A 127 -43.57 -15.27 14.62
C GLN A 127 -42.54 -14.29 15.24
N SER A 128 -42.37 -13.13 14.59
CA SER A 128 -42.78 -11.83 15.17
C SER A 128 -42.62 -10.72 14.14
N ALA A 129 -43.74 -10.10 13.77
CA ALA A 129 -43.76 -8.88 12.98
C ALA A 129 -43.50 -7.69 13.92
N ALA A 130 -42.37 -7.00 13.73
CA ALA A 130 -42.14 -5.67 14.30
C ALA A 130 -42.21 -4.65 13.16
N THR A 131 -43.27 -3.86 13.18
CA THR A 131 -43.53 -2.72 12.30
C THR A 131 -42.43 -1.66 12.46
N ALA A 132 -41.58 -1.48 11.44
CA ALA A 132 -40.61 -0.38 11.39
C ALA A 132 -41.25 0.85 10.74
N ALA A 133 -41.26 1.97 11.45
CA ALA A 133 -41.65 3.28 10.92
C ALA A 133 -40.60 3.76 9.89
N PRO A 134 -41.01 4.47 8.81
CA PRO A 134 -40.08 4.90 7.79
C PRO A 134 -39.31 6.16 8.25
N GLY A 135 -37.98 6.13 8.16
CA GLY A 135 -37.19 7.37 8.08
C GLY A 135 -36.09 7.63 9.10
N THR A 136 -35.68 6.68 9.94
CA THR A 136 -34.44 6.85 10.72
C THR A 136 -33.28 6.16 10.00
N VAL A 137 -32.40 6.96 9.37
CA VAL A 137 -31.08 6.49 9.00
C VAL A 137 -30.36 6.15 10.30
N ASN A 138 -30.18 4.85 10.55
CA ASN A 138 -29.45 4.38 11.71
C ASN A 138 -27.96 4.71 11.53
N VAL A 139 -27.56 5.92 11.90
CA VAL A 139 -26.15 6.29 11.97
C VAL A 139 -25.55 5.47 13.10
N PRO A 140 -24.51 4.62 12.85
CA PRO A 140 -23.86 3.88 13.91
C PRO A 140 -23.38 4.85 14.99
N ARG A 141 -23.97 4.75 16.18
CA ARG A 141 -23.59 5.57 17.34
C ARG A 141 -22.26 5.01 17.85
N TYR A 142 -21.15 5.66 17.51
CA TYR A 142 -19.85 5.25 18.02
C TYR A 142 -19.82 5.40 19.55
N PRO A 143 -19.32 4.39 20.29
CA PRO A 143 -19.21 4.50 21.73
C PRO A 143 -18.21 5.61 22.09
N THR A 144 -18.65 6.57 22.90
CA THR A 144 -17.78 7.53 23.57
C THR A 144 -16.84 6.76 24.48
N ALA A 145 -15.53 6.86 24.24
CA ALA A 145 -14.50 6.18 25.01
C ALA A 145 -14.68 6.44 26.51
N THR A 146 -15.08 5.40 27.23
CA THR A 146 -14.88 5.28 28.68
C THR A 146 -13.75 4.28 28.84
N THR A 147 -12.63 4.69 29.43
CA THR A 147 -11.54 3.79 29.81
C THR A 147 -12.02 2.83 30.90
N PRO A 148 -11.74 1.53 30.77
CA PRO A 148 -11.66 0.66 31.93
C PRO A 148 -10.25 0.07 32.08
N ASP A 149 -9.78 0.10 33.33
CA ASP A 149 -8.60 -0.59 33.83
C ASP A 149 -8.67 -2.11 33.61
N GLY A 150 -7.51 -2.72 33.40
CA GLY A 150 -7.16 -4.02 34.01
C GLY A 150 -7.60 -5.33 33.33
N ASP A 151 -6.58 -6.03 32.82
CA ASP A 151 -6.39 -7.50 32.81
C ASP A 151 -7.14 -8.37 31.78
N GLY A 152 -6.37 -9.26 31.13
CA GLY A 152 -6.89 -10.48 30.51
C GLY A 152 -6.97 -10.53 28.99
N SER A 153 -5.85 -10.32 28.28
CA SER A 153 -5.74 -10.59 26.84
C SER A 153 -5.97 -12.08 26.50
N PRO A 154 -6.80 -12.43 25.50
CA PRO A 154 -6.39 -13.37 24.48
C PRO A 154 -5.83 -12.55 23.30
N GLU A 155 -4.60 -12.83 22.89
CA GLU A 155 -4.02 -12.30 21.66
C GLU A 155 -4.87 -12.70 20.46
N LEU A 156 -5.85 -11.86 20.09
CA LEU A 156 -6.36 -11.83 18.74
C LEU A 156 -5.33 -11.04 17.92
N ALA A 157 -4.26 -11.74 17.54
CA ALA A 157 -3.28 -11.24 16.60
C ALA A 157 -4.01 -10.74 15.35
N PHE A 158 -3.95 -9.44 15.14
CA PHE A 158 -4.40 -8.81 13.90
C PHE A 158 -3.56 -9.41 12.77
N SER A 159 -4.15 -10.29 11.97
CA SER A 159 -3.59 -10.71 10.69
C SER A 159 -3.86 -9.60 9.68
N PRO A 160 -2.85 -8.80 9.27
CA PRO A 160 -3.03 -7.86 8.18
C PRO A 160 -3.50 -8.61 6.92
N PRO A 161 -4.23 -7.95 6.00
CA PRO A 161 -4.69 -8.57 4.77
C PRO A 161 -3.53 -9.28 4.06
N SER A 162 -3.74 -10.57 3.79
CA SER A 162 -2.76 -11.56 3.37
C SER A 162 -2.10 -11.22 2.02
N GLY A 163 -1.21 -10.22 1.97
CA GLY A 163 -0.60 -9.80 0.71
C GLY A 163 0.53 -8.76 0.78
N GLY A 164 0.96 -8.30 1.96
CA GLY A 164 1.94 -7.21 2.05
C GLY A 164 3.38 -7.65 2.32
N TYR A 165 3.60 -8.52 3.30
CA TYR A 165 4.92 -8.79 3.86
C TYR A 165 5.10 -10.28 4.15
N LEU A 166 6.32 -10.77 4.05
CA LEU A 166 6.68 -12.12 4.48
C LEU A 166 6.69 -12.18 6.00
N SER A 167 5.94 -13.11 6.61
CA SER A 167 6.14 -13.44 8.03
C SER A 167 7.52 -14.08 8.23
N THR A 168 8.03 -14.12 9.46
CA THR A 168 9.32 -14.78 9.78
C THR A 168 9.33 -16.24 9.34
N GLU A 169 8.23 -16.96 9.57
CA GLU A 169 8.04 -18.35 9.11
C GLU A 169 8.10 -18.46 7.57
N GLU A 170 7.42 -17.56 6.86
CA GLU A 170 7.46 -17.54 5.38
C GLU A 170 8.84 -17.16 4.84
N GLN A 171 9.61 -16.33 5.54
CA GLN A 171 10.98 -16.00 5.19
C GLN A 171 11.88 -17.24 5.33
N GLU A 172 11.76 -17.97 6.45
CA GLU A 172 12.53 -19.19 6.70
C GLU A 172 12.26 -20.27 5.65
N ASP A 173 11.01 -20.40 5.19
CA ASP A 173 10.63 -21.38 4.17
C ASP A 173 11.01 -20.97 2.74
N LEU A 174 10.79 -19.70 2.37
CA LEU A 174 10.90 -19.24 0.98
C LEU A 174 12.31 -18.76 0.62
N LEU A 175 13.09 -18.27 1.57
CA LEU A 175 14.43 -17.74 1.31
C LEU A 175 15.38 -18.82 0.75
N PRO A 176 15.47 -20.05 1.32
CA PRO A 176 16.32 -21.10 0.76
C PRO A 176 15.92 -21.48 -0.67
N GLN A 177 14.62 -21.52 -0.96
CA GLN A 177 14.09 -21.81 -2.30
C GLN A 177 14.45 -20.69 -3.30
N ALA A 178 14.38 -19.44 -2.85
CA ALA A 178 14.78 -18.29 -3.66
C ALA A 178 16.28 -18.30 -3.98
N VAL A 179 17.14 -18.61 -2.99
CA VAL A 179 18.59 -18.73 -3.18
C VAL A 179 18.92 -19.78 -4.25
N GLN A 180 18.37 -20.99 -4.10
CA GLN A 180 18.64 -22.10 -5.03
C GLN A 180 18.18 -21.75 -6.45
N LEU A 181 17.03 -21.11 -6.58
CA LEU A 181 16.47 -20.70 -7.87
C LEU A 181 17.30 -19.59 -8.52
N VAL A 182 17.74 -18.60 -7.74
CA VAL A 182 18.53 -17.48 -8.23
C VAL A 182 19.91 -17.94 -8.70
N GLN A 183 20.54 -18.89 -8.01
CA GLN A 183 21.83 -19.47 -8.42
C GLN A 183 21.79 -20.21 -9.78
N GLN A 184 20.61 -20.65 -10.23
CA GLN A 184 20.42 -21.28 -11.54
C GLN A 184 20.34 -20.27 -12.69
N HIS A 185 20.23 -18.98 -12.40
CA HIS A 185 20.04 -17.91 -13.38
C HIS A 185 21.13 -16.85 -13.27
N THR A 186 21.50 -16.23 -14.40
CA THR A 186 22.49 -15.13 -14.42
C THR A 186 21.92 -13.82 -13.87
N ARG A 187 20.60 -13.65 -13.91
CA ARG A 187 19.88 -12.47 -13.43
C ARG A 187 18.66 -12.86 -12.61
N ALA A 188 18.43 -12.14 -11.52
CA ALA A 188 17.27 -12.30 -10.66
C ALA A 188 16.32 -11.10 -10.79
N SER A 189 15.01 -11.35 -10.73
CA SER A 189 13.99 -10.30 -10.69
C SER A 189 12.80 -10.73 -9.84
N ALA A 190 12.06 -9.76 -9.30
CA ALA A 190 10.85 -10.05 -8.52
C ALA A 190 9.85 -10.88 -9.34
N SER A 191 9.69 -10.59 -10.64
CA SER A 191 8.81 -11.37 -11.53
C SER A 191 9.29 -12.80 -11.78
N LEU A 192 10.61 -13.08 -11.69
CA LEU A 192 11.13 -14.45 -11.77
C LEU A 192 10.72 -15.24 -10.52
N LEU A 193 10.95 -14.69 -9.33
CA LEU A 193 10.58 -15.32 -8.06
C LEU A 193 9.07 -15.48 -7.92
N GLN A 194 8.29 -14.45 -8.30
CA GLN A 194 6.83 -14.49 -8.30
C GLN A 194 6.28 -15.69 -9.07
N ARG A 195 6.76 -15.93 -10.29
CA ARG A 195 6.27 -17.03 -11.15
C ARG A 195 6.70 -18.40 -10.65
N ARG A 196 7.94 -18.52 -10.16
CA ARG A 196 8.53 -19.82 -9.80
C ARG A 196 8.13 -20.28 -8.40
N LEU A 197 8.05 -19.35 -7.44
CA LEU A 197 7.62 -19.63 -6.07
C LEU A 197 6.10 -19.43 -5.88
N ARG A 198 5.38 -19.01 -6.94
CA ARG A 198 3.92 -18.75 -6.94
C ARG A 198 3.47 -17.82 -5.80
N ILE A 199 4.29 -16.84 -5.49
CA ILE A 199 4.06 -15.85 -4.44
C ILE A 199 3.62 -14.52 -5.04
N GLY A 200 3.04 -13.64 -4.23
CA GLY A 200 2.67 -12.28 -4.65
C GLY A 200 3.90 -11.41 -4.97
N TYR A 201 3.72 -10.38 -5.79
CA TYR A 201 4.82 -9.48 -6.20
C TYR A 201 5.52 -8.81 -5.02
N SER A 202 4.76 -8.33 -4.02
CA SER A 202 5.32 -7.68 -2.81
C SER A 202 6.27 -8.61 -2.04
N LYS A 203 5.88 -9.88 -1.89
CA LYS A 203 6.72 -10.92 -1.27
C LYS A 203 7.96 -11.22 -2.13
N ALA A 204 7.78 -11.29 -3.45
CA ALA A 204 8.91 -11.52 -4.37
C ALA A 204 9.91 -10.37 -4.38
N ALA A 205 9.45 -9.12 -4.25
CA ALA A 205 10.32 -7.95 -4.12
C ALA A 205 11.14 -7.99 -2.82
N GLN A 206 10.50 -8.32 -1.70
CA GLN A 206 11.19 -8.48 -0.41
C GLN A 206 12.24 -9.60 -0.44
N LEU A 207 11.95 -10.73 -1.08
CA LEU A 207 12.96 -11.78 -1.26
C LEU A 207 14.16 -11.30 -2.07
N ILE A 208 13.95 -10.50 -3.12
CA ILE A 208 15.06 -9.92 -3.90
C ILE A 208 15.90 -8.95 -3.05
N ASP A 209 15.28 -8.14 -2.20
CA ASP A 209 15.99 -7.23 -1.29
C ASP A 209 16.78 -8.01 -0.22
N LEU A 210 16.21 -9.09 0.33
CA LEU A 210 16.90 -9.97 1.27
C LEU A 210 18.11 -10.68 0.63
N LEU A 211 17.98 -11.13 -0.62
CA LEU A 211 19.08 -11.75 -1.36
C LEU A 211 20.21 -10.76 -1.68
N GLU A 212 19.89 -9.48 -1.86
CA GLU A 212 20.90 -8.40 -1.98
C GLU A 212 21.63 -8.19 -0.65
N GLN A 213 20.90 -8.11 0.47
CA GLN A 213 21.50 -7.97 1.80
C GLN A 213 22.43 -9.14 2.15
N GLN A 214 22.12 -10.35 1.64
CA GLN A 214 22.96 -11.53 1.81
C GLN A 214 24.11 -11.64 0.80
N GLY A 215 24.27 -10.66 -0.11
CA GLY A 215 25.34 -10.63 -1.11
C GLY A 215 25.19 -11.68 -2.21
N ILE A 216 24.00 -12.25 -2.41
CA ILE A 216 23.70 -13.25 -3.44
C ILE A 216 23.30 -12.56 -4.75
N VAL A 217 22.78 -11.34 -4.65
CA VAL A 217 22.32 -10.53 -5.77
C VAL A 217 22.95 -9.14 -5.67
N GLY A 218 23.43 -8.61 -6.78
CA GLY A 218 24.06 -7.29 -6.86
C GLY A 218 23.06 -6.13 -6.69
N PRO A 219 23.57 -4.90 -6.58
CA PRO A 219 22.74 -3.71 -6.37
C PRO A 219 21.80 -3.44 -7.53
N ALA A 220 20.75 -2.66 -7.28
CA ALA A 220 19.75 -2.30 -8.29
C ALA A 220 20.32 -1.33 -9.35
N GLU A 221 20.94 -1.86 -10.41
CA GLU A 221 21.37 -1.07 -11.57
C GLU A 221 20.22 -0.85 -12.56
N GLY A 222 19.67 0.37 -12.61
CA GLY A 222 18.94 0.94 -13.77
C GLY A 222 17.73 0.18 -14.35
N GLY A 223 17.33 -0.96 -13.79
CA GLY A 223 16.34 -1.87 -14.36
C GLY A 223 15.79 -2.89 -13.36
N ARG A 224 14.74 -3.62 -13.77
CA ARG A 224 13.95 -4.53 -12.90
C ARG A 224 14.66 -5.84 -12.54
N SER A 225 15.85 -6.10 -13.08
CA SER A 225 16.60 -7.34 -12.89
C SER A 225 17.99 -7.05 -12.36
N ARG A 226 18.40 -7.76 -11.32
CA ARG A 226 19.69 -7.63 -10.64
C ARG A 226 20.61 -8.80 -11.03
N GLU A 227 21.92 -8.57 -11.01
CA GLU A 227 22.90 -9.60 -11.34
C GLU A 227 23.08 -10.57 -10.18
N VAL A 228 23.27 -11.85 -10.49
CA VAL A 228 23.48 -12.87 -9.46
C VAL A 228 24.97 -13.00 -9.19
N LEU A 229 25.37 -12.72 -7.96
CA LEU A 229 26.75 -12.83 -7.51
C LEU A 229 27.02 -14.31 -7.24
N LYS A 230 27.78 -14.95 -8.13
CA LYS A 230 28.25 -16.32 -7.91
C LYS A 230 29.35 -16.26 -6.86
N ASN A 231 29.14 -16.91 -5.72
CA ASN A 231 30.18 -17.13 -4.72
C ASN A 231 31.40 -17.75 -5.42
N GLY A 232 32.48 -16.97 -5.56
CA GLY A 232 33.74 -17.46 -6.10
C GLY A 232 34.75 -16.42 -6.59
N GLU A 233 34.36 -15.21 -7.01
CA GLU A 233 35.33 -14.28 -7.65
C GLU A 233 35.03 -12.80 -7.33
N ALA A 234 35.26 -12.35 -6.10
CA ALA A 234 35.32 -10.90 -5.80
C ALA A 234 36.06 -10.51 -4.52
N SER A 235 36.80 -11.42 -3.86
CA SER A 235 37.57 -11.07 -2.64
C SER A 235 39.08 -10.91 -2.85
N GLU A 236 39.58 -10.84 -4.10
CA GLU A 236 41.04 -10.76 -4.36
C GLU A 236 41.52 -9.56 -5.21
N SER A 237 40.64 -8.67 -5.69
CA SER A 237 41.08 -7.55 -6.56
C SER A 237 41.36 -6.21 -5.84
N GLU A 238 41.29 -6.15 -4.51
CA GLU A 238 41.48 -4.87 -3.77
C GLU A 238 42.58 -4.90 -2.70
N ARG A 239 43.50 -5.87 -2.76
CA ARG A 239 44.75 -5.80 -1.99
C ARG A 239 45.92 -6.36 -2.81
N VAL A 240 46.62 -5.48 -3.53
CA VAL A 240 48.10 -5.36 -3.62
C VAL A 240 48.46 -4.51 -4.86
N SER A 241 48.81 -3.25 -4.61
CA SER A 241 49.92 -2.48 -5.20
C SER A 241 49.83 -1.06 -4.60
N PRO A 242 50.94 -0.40 -4.24
CA PRO A 242 52.19 -0.31 -5.02
C PRO A 242 53.35 -1.17 -4.52
#